data_AF-A0A9D5J9B9-F1
#
_entry.id   AF-A0A9D5J9B9-F1
#
_cell.length_a   1.000
_cell.length_b   1.000
_cell.length_c   1.000
_cell.angle_alpha   90.00
_cell.angle_beta   90.00
_cell.angle_gamma   90.00
#
_symmetry.space_group_name_H-M   'P 1'
#
loop_
_entity.id
_entity.type
_entity.pdbx_description
1 polymer ?
#
loop_
_entity_poly.entity_id
_entity_poly.type
_entity_poly.pdbx_seq_one_letter_code
_entity_poly.pdbx_strand_id
1 'polypeptide(L)'
;MLSPSDTAIVFVLALLLFGPEQLPKMARQLGEAMRHIQNTTHSFMQEMERAAEPEHAAASFPDPPAINDPKLDSLEPPAPGLWDQIPDDELDDEAPKAAAESADPSR
;
A
#
# COMPACT_ATOMS: atom_id res chain seq x y z
N MET A 1 31.57 -14.39 9.93
CA MET A 1 31.16 -15.19 8.76
C MET A 1 30.87 -16.57 9.28
N LEU A 2 29.63 -17.06 9.16
CA LEU A 2 29.28 -18.41 9.61
C LEU A 2 30.15 -19.41 8.84
N SER A 3 30.88 -20.27 9.54
CA SER A 3 31.65 -21.32 8.87
C SER A 3 30.66 -22.34 8.28
N PRO A 4 30.94 -22.97 7.12
CA PRO A 4 30.11 -24.04 6.59
C PRO A 4 29.83 -25.15 7.62
N SER A 5 30.78 -25.40 8.51
CA SER A 5 30.65 -26.35 9.63
C SER A 5 29.56 -25.95 10.64
N ASP A 6 29.45 -24.66 10.98
CA ASP A 6 28.48 -24.16 11.95
C ASP A 6 27.05 -24.32 11.40
N THR A 7 26.87 -24.01 10.11
CA THR A 7 25.60 -24.20 9.40
C THR A 7 25.17 -25.67 9.42
N ALA A 8 26.10 -26.60 9.20
CA ALA A 8 25.81 -28.03 9.21
C ALA A 8 25.32 -28.51 10.60
N ILE A 9 25.92 -28.02 11.69
CA ILE A 9 25.50 -28.38 13.06
C ILE A 9 24.07 -27.89 13.32
N VAL A 10 23.76 -26.65 12.98
CA VAL A 10 22.40 -26.09 13.14
C VAL A 10 21.41 -26.87 12.29
N PHE A 11 21.79 -27.25 11.07
CA PHE A 11 20.93 -28.04 10.18
C PHE A 11 20.62 -29.42 10.78
N VAL A 12 21.63 -30.12 11.28
CA VAL A 12 21.43 -31.40 11.99
C VAL A 12 20.49 -31.20 13.18
N LEU A 13 20.68 -30.16 13.99
CA LEU A 13 19.81 -29.88 15.12
C LEU A 13 18.36 -29.65 14.69
N ALA A 14 18.14 -28.88 13.62
CA ALA A 14 16.83 -28.67 13.01
C ALA A 14 16.22 -29.97 12.47
N LEU A 15 17.02 -30.84 11.85
CA LEU A 15 16.56 -32.16 11.39
C LEU A 15 16.20 -33.09 12.55
N LEU A 16 16.83 -32.96 13.73
CA LEU A 16 16.41 -33.71 14.91
C LEU A 16 15.08 -33.19 15.49
N LEU A 17 14.89 -31.87 15.53
CA LEU A 17 13.66 -31.23 16.03
C LEU A 17 12.46 -31.48 15.11
N PHE A 18 12.64 -31.23 13.81
CA PHE A 18 11.57 -31.29 12.82
C PHE A 18 11.51 -32.65 12.10
N GLY A 19 12.64 -33.34 11.95
CA GLY A 19 12.75 -34.61 11.21
C GLY A 19 13.40 -34.43 9.82
N PRO A 20 14.20 -35.40 9.36
CA PRO A 20 14.87 -35.33 8.05
C PRO A 20 13.92 -35.34 6.86
N GLU A 21 12.69 -35.86 7.04
CA GLU A 21 11.68 -35.91 5.98
C GLU A 21 10.76 -34.68 5.96
N GLN A 22 10.62 -33.96 7.08
CA GLN A 22 9.63 -32.88 7.21
C GLN A 22 10.09 -31.59 6.55
N LEU A 23 11.36 -31.19 6.76
CA LEU A 23 11.95 -30.03 6.09
C LEU A 23 11.87 -30.13 4.56
N PRO A 24 12.33 -31.21 3.90
CA PRO A 24 12.24 -31.31 2.44
C PRO A 24 10.79 -31.43 1.95
N LYS A 25 9.89 -32.07 2.71
CA LYS A 25 8.47 -32.17 2.36
C LYS A 25 7.79 -30.80 2.36
N MET A 26 8.01 -29.97 3.39
CA MET A 26 7.49 -28.60 3.45
C MET A 26 8.13 -27.70 2.39
N ALA A 27 9.44 -27.81 2.17
CA ALA A 27 10.12 -27.04 1.13
C ALA A 27 9.57 -27.34 -0.28
N ARG A 28 9.25 -28.61 -0.55
CA ARG A 28 8.59 -29.01 -1.82
C ARG A 28 7.23 -28.34 -1.99
N GLN A 29 6.38 -28.38 -0.96
CA GLN A 29 5.05 -27.76 -0.98
C GLN A 29 5.13 -26.24 -1.14
N LEU A 30 6.02 -25.59 -0.39
CA LEU A 30 6.23 -24.15 -0.48
C LEU A 30 6.84 -23.75 -1.83
N GLY A 31 7.74 -24.57 -2.37
CA GLY A 31 8.33 -24.37 -3.69
C GLY A 31 7.29 -24.48 -4.80
N GLU A 32 6.38 -25.45 -4.71
CA GLU A 32 5.25 -25.57 -5.63
C GLU A 32 4.32 -24.35 -5.53
N ALA A 33 3.96 -23.91 -4.33
CA ALA A 33 3.17 -22.69 -4.15
C ALA A 33 3.86 -21.44 -4.73
N MET A 34 5.16 -21.26 -4.46
CA MET A 34 5.97 -20.17 -5.02
C MET A 34 6.02 -20.23 -6.55
N ARG A 35 6.11 -21.43 -7.15
CA ARG A 35 6.06 -21.62 -8.60
C ARG A 35 4.75 -21.14 -9.19
N HIS A 36 3.61 -21.46 -8.56
CA HIS A 36 2.29 -21.00 -9.00
C HIS A 36 2.15 -19.48 -8.88
N ILE A 37 2.65 -18.88 -7.79
CA ILE A 37 2.69 -17.43 -7.61
C ILE A 37 3.49 -16.79 -8.73
N GLN A 38 4.72 -17.24 -8.98
CA GLN A 38 5.58 -16.73 -10.06
C GLN A 38 4.88 -16.78 -11.43
N ASN A 39 4.29 -17.92 -11.78
CA ASN A 39 3.58 -18.09 -13.05
C ASN A 39 2.42 -17.09 -13.20
N THR A 40 1.65 -16.89 -12.13
CA THR A 40 0.51 -15.97 -12.09
C THR A 40 0.99 -14.51 -12.18
N THR A 41 2.04 -14.18 -11.44
CA THR A 41 2.67 -12.85 -11.49
C THR A 41 3.23 -12.55 -12.88
N HIS A 42 3.83 -13.53 -13.56
CA HIS A 42 4.31 -13.35 -14.94
C HIS A 42 3.17 -12.99 -15.91
N SER A 43 2.05 -13.70 -15.86
CA SER A 43 0.88 -13.35 -16.70
C SER A 43 0.30 -11.99 -16.37
N PHE A 44 0.28 -11.63 -15.08
CA PHE A 44 -0.19 -10.32 -14.64
C PHE A 44 0.73 -9.19 -15.12
N MET A 45 2.05 -9.36 -15.00
CA MET A 45 3.03 -8.41 -15.52
C MET A 45 2.88 -8.23 -17.03
N GLN A 46 2.67 -9.31 -17.78
CA GLN A 46 2.47 -9.26 -19.23
C GLN A 46 1.18 -8.51 -19.62
N GLU A 47 0.10 -8.68 -18.85
CA GLU A 47 -1.15 -7.96 -19.10
C GLU A 47 -1.07 -6.49 -18.68
N MET A 48 -0.40 -6.19 -17.56
CA MET A 48 -0.13 -4.81 -17.14
C MET A 48 0.72 -4.07 -18.16
N GLU A 49 1.74 -4.73 -18.72
CA GLU A 49 2.60 -4.13 -19.75
C GLU A 49 1.81 -3.86 -21.03
N ARG A 50 0.95 -4.79 -21.45
CA ARG A 50 0.02 -4.59 -22.58
C ARG A 50 -1.00 -3.47 -22.32
N ALA A 51 -1.49 -3.32 -21.09
CA ALA A 51 -2.40 -2.24 -20.73
C ALA A 51 -1.69 -0.88 -20.59
N ALA A 52 -0.39 -0.89 -20.30
CA ALA A 52 0.46 0.31 -20.25
C ALA A 52 0.94 0.75 -21.64
N GLU A 53 0.79 -0.08 -22.69
CA GLU A 53 1.02 0.33 -24.06
C GLU A 53 -0.03 1.39 -24.47
N PRO A 54 0.41 2.59 -24.89
CA PRO A 54 -0.46 3.74 -25.12
C PRO A 54 -1.47 3.54 -26.26
N GLU A 55 -1.31 2.52 -27.10
CA GLU A 55 -2.21 2.24 -28.22
C GLU A 55 -3.57 1.64 -27.79
N HIS A 56 -3.69 1.03 -26.60
CA HIS A 56 -4.96 0.46 -26.11
C HIS A 56 -5.79 1.42 -25.23
N ALA A 57 -5.22 2.53 -24.76
CA ALA A 57 -5.93 3.51 -23.94
C ALA A 57 -7.00 4.32 -24.73
N ALA A 58 -6.88 4.39 -26.06
CA ALA A 58 -7.77 5.18 -26.91
C ALA A 58 -9.07 4.46 -27.32
N ALA A 59 -9.22 3.16 -27.03
CA ALA A 59 -10.31 2.35 -27.57
C ALA A 59 -11.44 2.01 -26.57
N SER A 60 -11.40 2.49 -25.32
CA SER A 60 -12.39 2.08 -24.29
C SER A 60 -12.95 3.20 -23.42
N PHE A 61 -12.77 4.47 -23.79
CA PHE A 61 -13.59 5.54 -23.24
C PHE A 61 -14.72 5.84 -24.23
N PRO A 62 -15.99 5.48 -23.92
CA PRO A 62 -17.11 6.13 -24.58
C PRO A 62 -17.00 7.61 -24.23
N ASP A 63 -17.00 8.49 -25.24
CA ASP A 63 -16.99 9.93 -25.02
C ASP A 63 -18.06 10.28 -23.99
N PRO A 64 -17.69 10.92 -22.86
CA PRO A 64 -18.68 11.44 -21.94
C PRO A 64 -19.58 12.40 -22.73
N PRO A 65 -20.91 12.34 -22.56
CA PRO A 65 -21.79 13.28 -23.24
C PRO A 65 -21.31 14.69 -22.91
N ALA A 66 -21.04 15.50 -23.94
CA ALA A 66 -20.58 16.87 -23.76
C ALA A 66 -21.62 17.65 -22.94
N ILE A 67 -21.37 17.78 -21.63
CA ILE A 67 -22.16 18.62 -20.75
C ILE A 67 -21.71 20.05 -21.01
N ASN A 68 -22.33 20.69 -22.00
CA ASN A 68 -22.22 22.12 -22.23
C ASN A 68 -23.14 22.82 -21.21
N ASP A 69 -22.71 22.90 -19.95
CA ASP A 69 -23.38 23.70 -18.92
C ASP A 69 -22.77 25.11 -18.91
N PRO A 70 -23.43 26.13 -19.50
CA PRO A 70 -22.92 27.51 -19.55
C PRO A 70 -22.78 28.18 -18.17
N LYS A 71 -23.17 27.49 -17.10
CA LYS A 71 -23.06 27.97 -15.72
C LYS A 71 -21.68 27.74 -15.10
N LEU A 72 -20.87 26.82 -15.62
CA LEU A 72 -19.49 26.61 -15.14
C LEU A 72 -18.54 27.74 -15.59
N ASP A 73 -18.79 28.34 -16.75
CA ASP A 73 -18.01 29.49 -17.24
C ASP A 73 -18.27 30.80 -16.45
N SER A 74 -19.31 30.81 -15.61
CA SER A 74 -19.67 31.96 -14.77
C SER A 74 -19.23 31.82 -13.31
N LEU A 75 -18.35 30.86 -12.99
CA LEU A 75 -17.67 30.85 -11.70
C LEU A 75 -16.65 31.99 -11.67
N GLU A 76 -17.13 33.18 -11.36
CA GLU A 76 -16.31 34.35 -11.07
C GLU A 76 -15.30 33.95 -9.97
N PRO A 77 -13.99 34.08 -10.20
CA PRO A 77 -13.01 33.74 -9.17
C PRO A 77 -13.31 34.56 -7.92
N PRO A 78 -13.15 33.98 -6.71
CA PRO A 78 -13.39 34.72 -5.48
C PRO A 78 -12.57 36.01 -5.51
N ALA A 79 -13.23 37.13 -5.22
CA ALA A 79 -12.62 38.44 -5.30
C ALA A 79 -11.25 38.43 -4.56
N PRO A 80 -10.18 38.96 -5.18
CA PRO A 80 -8.88 39.03 -4.53
C PRO A 80 -9.01 39.83 -3.23
N GLY A 81 -8.65 39.21 -2.11
CA GLY A 81 -8.83 39.76 -0.76
C GLY A 81 -9.85 39.03 0.11
N LEU A 82 -10.53 37.98 -0.38
CA LEU A 82 -11.38 37.13 0.47
C LEU A 82 -10.55 36.42 1.56
N TRP A 83 -9.27 36.13 1.27
CA TRP A 83 -8.32 35.53 2.21
C TRP A 83 -7.83 36.53 3.27
N ASP A 84 -7.93 37.84 3.03
CA ASP A 84 -7.54 38.91 3.96
C ASP A 84 -8.66 39.26 4.97
N GLN A 85 -9.85 38.69 4.80
CA GLN A 85 -11.03 38.94 5.64
C GLN A 85 -11.35 37.80 6.59
N ILE A 86 -10.54 36.73 6.59
CA ILE A 86 -10.64 35.66 7.58
C ILE A 86 -10.00 36.22 8.86
N PRO A 87 -10.75 36.49 9.94
CA PRO A 87 -10.16 36.96 11.19
C PRO A 87 -9.25 35.87 11.73
N ASP A 88 -8.00 36.21 12.06
CA ASP A 88 -6.99 35.29 12.61
C ASP A 88 -7.39 34.67 13.97
N ASP A 89 -8.54 35.05 14.53
CA ASP A 89 -9.09 34.57 15.81
C ASP A 89 -9.71 33.16 15.75
N GLU A 90 -9.89 32.56 14.57
CA GLU A 90 -10.50 31.21 14.42
C GLU A 90 -9.47 30.11 14.13
N LEU A 91 -8.24 30.25 14.62
CA LEU A 91 -7.19 29.22 14.52
C LEU A 91 -6.53 28.84 15.85
N ASP A 92 -7.10 29.25 16.99
CA ASP A 92 -6.64 28.78 18.29
C ASP A 92 -7.82 28.23 19.13
N ASP A 93 -7.60 27.04 19.68
CA ASP A 93 -8.32 26.44 20.81
C ASP A 93 -9.69 25.74 20.59
N GLU A 94 -9.73 24.61 19.88
CA GLU A 94 -10.54 23.47 20.37
C GLU A 94 -9.91 22.11 20.04
N ALA A 95 -8.75 21.82 20.64
CA ALA A 95 -8.36 20.44 20.90
C ALA A 95 -9.19 19.94 22.10
N PRO A 96 -9.91 18.80 22.02
CA PRO A 96 -10.67 18.28 23.15
C PRO A 96 -9.69 17.86 24.27
N LYS A 97 -9.58 18.73 25.28
CA LYS A 97 -8.69 18.60 26.43
C LYS A 97 -9.26 17.64 27.48
N ALA A 98 -9.66 16.44 27.06
CA ALA A 98 -10.41 15.50 27.90
C ALA A 98 -9.70 14.16 28.20
N ALA A 99 -8.40 14.01 27.92
CA ALA A 99 -7.70 12.71 28.06
C ALA A 99 -6.44 12.71 28.94
N ALA A 100 -6.14 13.79 29.68
CA ALA A 100 -4.89 13.89 30.45
C ALA A 100 -5.06 14.06 31.97
N GLU A 101 -6.22 13.69 32.53
CA GLU A 101 -6.46 13.71 33.99
C GLU A 101 -6.85 12.31 34.50
N SER A 102 -5.94 11.34 34.42
CA SER A 102 -6.01 10.10 35.22
C SER A 102 -4.65 9.38 35.33
N ALA A 103 -3.61 10.12 35.72
CA ALA A 103 -2.39 9.49 36.22
C ALA A 103 -1.72 10.42 37.22
N ASP A 104 -2.24 10.41 38.46
CA ASP A 104 -1.54 10.90 39.64
C ASP A 104 -0.42 9.91 40.00
N PRO A 105 0.88 10.27 39.87
CA PRO A 105 1.97 9.41 40.27
C PRO A 105 2.65 10.01 41.49
N SER A 106 1.97 10.11 42.64
CA SER A 106 2.60 10.43 43.93
C SER A 106 1.70 10.09 45.13
N ARG A 107 1.59 8.80 45.48
CA ARG A 107 1.39 8.37 46.87
C ARG A 107 1.85 6.94 47.13
#